data_AF-A0A2S7X302-F1
#
_entry.id   AF-A0A2S7X302-F1
#
_cell.length_a   1.000
_cell.length_b   1.000
_cell.length_c   1.000
_cell.angle_alpha   90.00
_cell.angle_beta   90.00
_cell.angle_gamma   90.00
#
_symmetry.space_group_name_H-M   'P 1'
#
loop_
_entity.id
_entity.type
_entity.pdbx_description
1 polymer ?
#
loop_
_entity_poly.entity_id
_entity_poly.type
_entity_poly.pdbx_seq_one_letter_code
_entity_poly.pdbx_strand_id
1 'polypeptide(L)'
;SYDSDSIFNEYGTYGSEYNELSVFNDYGQFGSEYNQYSATNPYTQEPPMIIKNQKIIGYLSANKNLQGSISPNLTKALCSDEI
;
A
#
# COMPACT_ATOMS: atom_id res chain seq x y z
N SER A 1 -14.08 3.79 -3.91
CA SER A 1 -14.03 5.26 -4.08
C SER A 1 -13.35 5.58 -5.41
N TYR A 2 -13.81 6.61 -6.15
CA TYR A 2 -13.21 7.06 -7.42
C TYR A 2 -12.26 8.25 -7.25
N ASP A 3 -11.83 8.54 -6.02
CA ASP A 3 -10.80 9.56 -5.80
C ASP A 3 -9.52 9.19 -6.58
N SER A 4 -8.98 10.14 -7.34
CA SER A 4 -7.83 9.92 -8.24
C SER A 4 -6.59 9.48 -7.49
N ASP A 5 -6.46 9.90 -6.23
CA ASP A 5 -5.31 9.62 -5.38
C ASP A 5 -5.55 8.43 -4.45
N SER A 6 -6.69 7.74 -4.57
CA SER A 6 -6.98 6.56 -3.76
C SER A 6 -6.20 5.33 -4.23
N ILE A 7 -5.60 4.61 -3.28
CA ILE A 7 -5.05 3.27 -3.53
C ILE A 7 -6.15 2.24 -3.90
N PHE A 8 -7.43 2.53 -3.63
CA PHE A 8 -8.54 1.63 -4.01
C PHE A 8 -9.15 1.97 -5.36
N ASN A 9 -8.64 3.00 -6.05
CA ASN A 9 -9.05 3.30 -7.41
C ASN A 9 -8.17 2.50 -8.39
N GLU A 10 -8.72 1.41 -8.93
CA GLU A 10 -8.04 0.52 -9.88
C GLU A 10 -7.62 1.20 -11.20
N TYR A 11 -8.19 2.37 -11.49
CA TYR A 11 -7.83 3.20 -12.64
C TYR A 11 -6.96 4.40 -12.24
N GLY A 12 -6.69 4.59 -10.94
CA GLY A 12 -5.92 5.71 -10.40
C GLY A 12 -4.42 5.42 -10.32
N THR A 13 -3.62 6.46 -10.09
CA THR A 13 -2.15 6.39 -10.05
C THR A 13 -1.63 5.43 -8.98
N TYR A 14 -2.26 5.43 -7.80
CA TYR A 14 -1.75 4.66 -6.65
C TYR A 14 -2.44 3.30 -6.45
N GLY A 15 -3.59 3.08 -7.09
CA GLY A 15 -4.38 1.84 -6.97
C GLY A 15 -4.33 0.91 -8.18
N SER A 16 -3.94 1.41 -9.35
CA SER A 16 -3.89 0.61 -10.57
C SER A 16 -2.74 -0.37 -10.60
N GLU A 17 -3.03 -1.65 -10.85
CA GLU A 17 -2.04 -2.72 -10.98
C GLU A 17 -1.04 -2.51 -12.14
N TYR A 18 -1.32 -1.54 -13.03
CA TYR A 18 -0.48 -1.21 -14.17
C TYR A 18 0.38 0.05 -13.97
N ASN A 19 0.13 0.85 -12.91
CA ASN A 19 0.88 2.07 -12.67
C ASN A 19 2.16 1.81 -11.85
N GLU A 20 3.28 2.42 -12.22
CA GLU A 20 4.58 2.23 -11.55
C GLU A 20 4.60 2.71 -10.08
N LEU A 21 3.73 3.65 -9.73
CA LEU A 21 3.59 4.20 -8.37
C LEU A 21 2.54 3.46 -7.53
N SER A 22 1.87 2.45 -8.08
CA SER A 22 0.84 1.73 -7.33
C SER A 22 1.44 0.81 -6.27
N VAL A 23 0.75 0.74 -5.12
CA VAL A 23 1.01 -0.24 -4.06
C VAL A 23 0.53 -1.65 -4.43
N PHE A 24 -0.24 -1.78 -5.51
CA PHE A 24 -0.79 -3.05 -6.01
C PHE A 24 -0.19 -3.47 -7.36
N ASN A 25 0.87 -2.80 -7.83
CA ASN A 25 1.65 -3.26 -8.97
C ASN A 25 2.90 -4.00 -8.48
N ASP A 26 2.98 -5.31 -8.74
CA ASP A 26 4.09 -6.19 -8.32
C ASP A 26 5.44 -5.84 -8.97
N TYR A 27 5.43 -4.98 -10.00
CA TYR A 27 6.62 -4.46 -10.66
C TYR A 27 6.86 -2.98 -10.35
N GLY A 28 5.98 -2.34 -9.60
CA GLY A 28 6.04 -0.92 -9.24
C GLY A 28 6.95 -0.62 -8.05
N GLN A 29 7.28 0.65 -7.87
CA GLN A 29 8.14 1.12 -6.78
C GLN A 29 7.56 0.78 -5.39
N PHE A 30 6.25 0.89 -5.22
CA PHE A 30 5.57 0.71 -3.94
C PHE A 30 4.84 -0.62 -3.78
N GLY A 31 4.73 -1.42 -4.85
CA GLY A 31 4.03 -2.71 -4.85
C GLY A 31 4.92 -3.93 -5.13
N SER A 32 6.18 -3.75 -5.52
CA SER A 32 7.09 -4.87 -5.80
C SER A 32 7.70 -5.48 -4.54
N GLU A 33 7.71 -6.80 -4.43
CA GLU A 33 8.32 -7.51 -3.28
C GLU A 33 9.84 -7.26 -3.12
N TYR A 34 10.51 -6.74 -4.15
CA TYR A 34 11.95 -6.50 -4.18
C TYR A 34 12.35 -5.05 -3.88
N ASN A 35 11.41 -4.10 -3.91
CA ASN A 35 11.76 -2.70 -3.69
C ASN A 35 11.85 -2.37 -2.20
N GLN A 36 12.85 -1.60 -1.80
CA GLN A 36 13.05 -1.19 -0.40
C GLN A 36 11.91 -0.33 0.15
N TYR A 37 11.18 0.40 -0.72
CA TYR A 37 10.05 1.26 -0.33
C TYR A 37 8.69 0.57 -0.47
N SER A 38 8.67 -0.70 -0.85
CA SER A 38 7.42 -1.38 -1.18
C SER A 38 6.64 -1.79 0.04
N ALA A 39 5.32 -1.62 -0.07
CA ALA A 39 4.36 -2.11 0.91
C ALA A 39 4.29 -3.64 0.94
N THR A 40 4.62 -4.34 -0.15
CA THR A 40 4.52 -5.80 -0.25
C THR A 40 5.84 -6.51 0.07
N ASN A 41 6.96 -5.79 0.15
CA ASN A 41 8.25 -6.36 0.52
C ASN A 41 8.23 -6.78 2.01
N PRO A 42 8.36 -8.08 2.34
CA PRO A 42 8.30 -8.55 3.73
C PRO A 42 9.54 -8.19 4.57
N TYR A 43 10.58 -7.65 3.95
CA TYR A 43 11.85 -7.28 4.58
C TYR A 43 12.15 -5.77 4.53
N THR A 44 11.21 -4.95 4.04
CA THR A 44 11.38 -3.49 4.02
C THR A 44 11.50 -2.91 5.42
N GLN A 45 12.39 -1.92 5.57
CA GLN A 45 12.47 -1.07 6.77
C GLN A 45 11.92 0.34 6.52
N GLU A 46 11.57 0.66 5.28
CA GLU A 46 11.12 1.98 4.82
C GLU A 46 9.81 1.90 4.02
N PRO A 47 8.75 1.23 4.52
CA PRO A 47 7.48 1.13 3.80
C PRO A 47 6.71 2.47 3.79
N PRO A 48 5.63 2.56 2.99
CA PRO A 48 4.73 3.71 3.03
C PRO A 48 4.12 3.91 4.42
N MET A 49 4.08 5.16 4.86
CA MET A 49 3.51 5.55 6.15
C MET A 49 2.02 5.85 6.02
N ILE A 50 1.25 5.47 7.03
CA ILE A 50 -0.16 5.86 7.17
C ILE A 50 -0.21 7.09 8.06
N ILE A 51 -0.59 8.23 7.49
CA ILE A 51 -0.58 9.53 8.17
C ILE A 51 -2.01 10.05 8.29
N LYS A 52 -2.40 10.46 9.49
CA LYS A 52 -3.67 11.13 9.77
C LYS A 52 -3.42 12.33 10.66
N ASN A 53 -3.95 13.49 10.27
CA ASN A 53 -3.77 14.76 10.99
C ASN A 53 -2.28 15.06 11.30
N GLN A 54 -1.41 14.88 10.30
CA GLN A 54 0.05 15.08 10.40
C GLN A 54 0.77 14.14 11.40
N LYS A 55 0.08 13.10 11.90
CA LYS A 55 0.66 12.08 12.77
C LYS A 55 0.74 10.75 12.04
N ILE A 56 1.89 10.08 12.17
CA ILE A 56 2.05 8.69 11.73
C ILE A 56 1.23 7.81 12.67
N ILE A 57 0.30 7.05 12.11
CA ILE A 57 -0.58 6.13 12.86
C ILE A 57 -0.28 4.66 12.55
N GLY A 58 0.61 4.38 11.60
CA GLY A 58 1.04 3.04 11.24
C GLY A 58 1.81 3.04 9.93
N TYR A 59 2.06 1.84 9.41
CA TYR A 59 2.76 1.60 8.16
C TYR A 59 1.96 0.65 7.29
N LEU A 60 1.87 0.91 6.00
CA LEU A 60 1.29 -0.02 5.03
C LEU A 60 2.40 -1.00 4.62
N SER A 61 2.43 -2.20 5.19
CA SER A 61 3.54 -3.13 4.99
C SER A 61 3.17 -4.60 5.20
N ALA A 62 3.77 -5.48 4.38
CA ALA A 62 3.80 -6.91 4.56
C ALA A 62 4.84 -7.36 5.61
N ASN A 63 5.78 -6.49 6.00
CA ASN A 63 6.75 -6.78 7.05
C ASN A 63 6.07 -6.73 8.44
N LYS A 64 5.74 -7.91 8.95
CA LYS A 64 5.06 -8.11 10.25
C LYS A 64 5.90 -7.70 11.46
N ASN A 65 7.20 -7.49 11.29
CA ASN A 65 8.09 -7.07 12.37
C ASN A 65 8.00 -5.56 12.65
N LEU A 66 7.42 -4.78 11.74
CA LEU A 66 7.20 -3.36 11.95
C LEU A 66 5.98 -3.16 12.85
N GLN A 67 6.19 -2.43 13.95
CA GLN A 67 5.12 -2.09 14.88
C GLN A 67 4.08 -1.21 14.18
N GLY A 68 2.80 -1.59 14.26
CA GLY A 68 1.72 -0.88 13.58
C GLY A 68 1.68 -1.09 12.06
N SER A 69 2.28 -2.18 11.56
CA SER A 69 2.11 -2.62 10.18
C SER A 69 0.67 -3.07 9.92
N ILE A 70 0.11 -2.58 8.81
CA ILE A 70 -1.16 -2.98 8.24
C ILE A 70 -0.86 -3.62 6.88
N SER A 71 -1.29 -4.85 6.68
CA SER A 71 -1.01 -5.60 5.44
C SER A 71 -1.75 -4.97 4.25
N PRO A 72 -1.07 -4.71 3.11
CA PRO A 72 -1.72 -4.17 1.91
C PRO A 72 -2.85 -5.07 1.39
N ASN A 73 -2.64 -6.38 1.41
CA ASN A 73 -3.61 -7.37 0.95
C ASN A 73 -4.84 -7.43 1.87
N LEU A 74 -4.63 -7.29 3.19
CA LEU A 74 -5.74 -7.18 4.14
C LEU A 74 -6.55 -5.90 3.88
N THR A 75 -5.87 -4.77 3.67
CA THR A 75 -6.55 -3.50 3.36
C THR A 75 -7.35 -3.58 2.07
N LYS A 76 -6.80 -4.21 1.02
CA LYS A 76 -7.50 -4.44 -0.26
C LYS A 76 -8.76 -5.29 -0.05
N ALA A 77 -8.63 -6.43 0.63
CA ALA A 77 -9.77 -7.33 0.89
C ALA A 77 -10.90 -6.63 1.67
N LEU A 78 -10.56 -5.94 2.77
CA LEU A 78 -11.57 -5.27 3.61
C LEU A 78 -12.31 -4.13 2.89
N CYS A 79 -11.67 -3.44 1.95
CA CYS A 79 -12.29 -2.37 1.17
C CYS A 79 -12.94 -2.85 -0.14
N SER A 80 -12.57 -4.02 -0.66
CA SER A 80 -13.25 -4.67 -1.78
C SER A 80 -14.58 -5.30 -1.38
N ASP A 81 -14.75 -5.63 -0.09
CA ASP A 81 -15.97 -6.21 0.47
C ASP A 81 -17.04 -5.17 0.87
N GLU A 82 -16.85 -3.88 0.58
CA GLU A 82 -17.96 -2.91 0.63
C GLU A 82 -18.85 -3.06 -0.62
N ILE A 83 -19.76 -4.06 -0.57
CA ILE A 83 -20.96 -4.18 -1.41
C ILE A 83 -22.18 -4.23 -0.50
#